data_AF-A0A2G9V5N5-F1
#
_entry.id   AF-A0A2G9V5N5-F1
#
_cell.length_a   1.000
_cell.length_b   1.000
_cell.length_c   1.000
_cell.angle_alpha   90.00
_cell.angle_beta   90.00
_cell.angle_gamma   90.00
#
_symmetry.space_group_name_H-M   'P 1'
#
loop_
_entity.id
_entity.type
_entity.pdbx_description
1 polymer ?
#
loop_
_entity_poly.entity_id
_entity_poly.type
_entity_poly.pdbx_seq_one_letter_code
_entity_poly.pdbx_strand_id
1 'polypeptide(L)'
;MNGEQTTPIAVTWGVFPGSEIAQPTVVDPLAFRAWKDEAYDAWIKNWATIYPKDSISRKVIQKIHDEFFLLNLVDNDFQKPVIIYEVLEKMLKRTEETCASA
;
A
#
# COMPACT_ATOMS: atom_id res chain seq x y z
N MET A 1 -0.93 -5.81 -10.35
CA MET A 1 -0.35 -4.49 -10.63
C MET A 1 -0.61 -4.18 -12.10
N ASN A 2 -1.21 -3.04 -12.41
CA ASN A 2 -1.48 -2.63 -13.81
C ASN A 2 -0.33 -1.81 -14.43
N GLY A 3 0.72 -1.50 -13.66
CA GLY A 3 1.98 -0.97 -14.20
C GLY A 3 2.85 -2.08 -14.80
N GLU A 4 3.72 -1.73 -15.74
CA GLU A 4 4.79 -2.63 -16.17
C GLU A 4 5.51 -3.18 -14.94
N GLN A 5 5.70 -4.51 -14.88
CA GLN A 5 6.08 -5.22 -13.66
C GLN A 5 7.46 -4.84 -13.09
N THR A 6 8.20 -4.00 -13.81
CA THR A 6 9.59 -3.62 -13.57
C THR A 6 9.85 -2.13 -13.77
N THR A 7 8.86 -1.34 -14.21
CA THR A 7 9.08 0.06 -14.58
C THR A 7 8.65 0.98 -13.44
N PRO A 8 9.57 1.79 -12.88
CA PRO A 8 9.21 2.76 -11.84
C PRO A 8 8.33 3.88 -12.38
N ILE A 9 7.44 4.39 -11.53
CA ILE A 9 6.59 5.56 -11.81
C ILE A 9 7.07 6.72 -10.96
N ALA A 10 7.44 7.84 -11.57
CA ALA A 10 7.77 9.07 -10.84
C ALA A 10 6.50 9.68 -10.23
N VAL A 11 6.54 9.94 -8.91
CA VAL A 11 5.40 10.51 -8.16
C VAL A 11 5.69 11.89 -7.61
N THR A 12 6.95 12.32 -7.64
CA THR A 12 7.35 13.68 -7.29
C THR A 12 8.42 14.13 -8.26
N TRP A 13 8.21 15.28 -8.89
CA TRP A 13 9.17 15.90 -9.79
C TRP A 13 9.12 17.42 -9.70
N GLY A 14 10.20 18.07 -10.13
CA GLY A 14 10.33 19.52 -10.15
C GLY A 14 11.02 20.00 -11.43
N VAL A 15 10.53 21.12 -11.97
CA VAL A 15 11.11 21.80 -13.14
C VAL A 15 11.66 23.14 -12.67
N PHE A 16 12.95 23.38 -12.92
CA PHE A 16 13.66 24.56 -12.45
C PHE A 16 14.35 25.28 -13.62
N PRO A 17 14.29 26.62 -13.73
CA PRO A 17 14.95 27.35 -14.81
C PRO A 17 16.46 27.08 -14.86
N GLY A 18 16.97 26.79 -16.05
CA GLY A 18 18.41 26.54 -16.29
C GLY A 18 18.95 25.26 -15.65
N SER A 19 18.08 24.35 -15.20
CA SER A 19 18.46 23.06 -14.58
C SER A 19 17.69 21.90 -15.23
N GLU A 20 18.21 20.68 -15.07
CA GLU A 20 17.51 19.46 -15.48
C GLU A 20 16.30 19.15 -14.59
N ILE A 21 15.37 18.35 -15.08
CA ILE A 21 14.19 17.92 -14.32
C ILE A 21 14.64 17.01 -13.17
N ALA A 22 14.25 17.33 -11.95
CA ALA A 22 14.51 16.50 -10.79
C ALA A 22 13.32 15.57 -10.52
N GLN A 23 13.58 14.28 -10.26
CA GLN A 23 12.56 13.28 -9.92
C GLN A 23 12.97 12.49 -8.67
N PRO A 24 12.89 13.07 -7.47
CA PRO A 24 13.46 12.47 -6.26
C PRO A 24 12.70 11.24 -5.74
N THR A 25 11.43 11.09 -6.09
CA THR A 25 10.57 10.03 -5.53
C THR A 25 9.87 9.24 -6.62
N VAL A 26 10.02 7.92 -6.57
CA VAL A 26 9.41 6.97 -7.49
C VAL A 26 8.68 5.85 -6.74
N VAL A 27 7.68 5.26 -7.37
CA VAL A 27 7.07 3.99 -6.99
C VAL A 27 7.63 2.92 -7.91
N ASP A 28 8.47 2.03 -7.35
CA ASP A 28 9.07 0.91 -8.07
C ASP A 28 8.44 -0.43 -7.61
N PRO A 29 7.81 -1.20 -8.52
CA PRO A 29 7.30 -2.54 -8.22
C PRO A 29 8.33 -3.52 -7.65
N LEU A 30 9.60 -3.43 -8.07
CA LEU A 30 10.67 -4.32 -7.59
C LEU A 30 11.08 -3.94 -6.17
N ALA A 31 11.34 -2.66 -5.92
CA ALA A 31 11.60 -2.15 -4.57
C ALA A 31 10.44 -2.48 -3.61
N PHE A 32 9.18 -2.34 -4.06
CA PHE A 32 8.01 -2.69 -3.24
C PHE A 32 7.96 -4.18 -2.87
N ARG A 33 8.29 -5.08 -3.82
CA ARG A 33 8.35 -6.52 -3.55
C ARG A 33 9.47 -6.89 -2.58
N ALA A 34 10.61 -6.21 -2.64
CA ALA A 34 11.69 -6.40 -1.68
C ALA A 34 11.33 -5.85 -0.30
N TRP A 35 10.69 -4.68 -0.25
CA TRP A 35 10.28 -4.03 0.99
C TRP A 35 9.13 -4.74 1.71
N LYS A 36 8.25 -5.47 0.99
CA LYS A 36 7.08 -6.13 1.60
C LYS A 36 7.47 -7.03 2.78
N ASP A 37 8.59 -7.73 2.69
CA ASP A 37 9.00 -8.69 3.71
C ASP A 37 9.34 -7.96 5.02
N GLU A 38 10.00 -6.81 4.93
CA GLU A 38 10.24 -5.92 6.08
C GLU A 38 8.94 -5.35 6.65
N ALA A 39 8.00 -4.95 5.79
CA ALA A 39 6.71 -4.42 6.20
C ALA A 39 5.87 -5.47 6.96
N TYR A 40 5.84 -6.72 6.48
CA TYR A 40 5.17 -7.82 7.18
C TYR A 40 5.91 -8.19 8.48
N ASP A 41 7.24 -8.22 8.46
CA ASP A 41 8.06 -8.46 9.66
C ASP A 41 7.76 -7.48 10.79
N ALA A 42 7.43 -6.22 10.49
CA ALA A 42 7.08 -5.23 11.51
C ALA A 42 5.87 -5.66 12.38
N TRP A 43 4.87 -6.33 11.79
CA TRP A 43 3.73 -6.85 12.55
C TRP A 43 4.16 -7.89 13.58
N ILE A 44 5.06 -8.80 13.20
CA ILE A 44 5.44 -9.93 14.06
C ILE A 44 6.58 -9.55 15.00
N LYS A 45 7.66 -8.98 14.49
CA LYS A 45 8.89 -8.71 15.25
C LYS A 45 8.76 -7.51 16.17
N ASN A 46 7.98 -6.49 15.78
CA ASN A 46 7.88 -5.25 16.55
C ASN A 46 6.57 -5.19 17.33
N TRP A 47 5.43 -5.47 16.71
CA TRP A 47 4.13 -5.31 17.38
C TRP A 47 3.71 -6.56 18.17
N ALA A 48 3.74 -7.75 17.58
CA ALA A 48 3.25 -8.96 18.24
C ALA A 48 4.11 -9.38 19.45
N THR A 49 5.40 -9.00 19.48
CA THR A 49 6.35 -9.34 20.55
C THR A 49 6.06 -8.64 21.87
N ILE A 50 5.34 -7.52 21.88
CA ILE A 50 4.97 -6.81 23.11
C ILE A 50 3.89 -7.56 23.91
N TYR A 51 3.28 -8.59 23.32
CA TYR A 51 2.22 -9.38 23.94
C TYR A 51 2.68 -10.82 24.25
N PRO A 52 2.17 -11.44 25.35
CA PRO A 52 2.40 -12.84 25.63
C PRO A 52 1.99 -13.74 24.46
N LYS A 53 2.70 -14.86 24.27
CA LYS A 53 2.54 -15.77 23.13
C LYS A 53 1.10 -16.28 22.96
N ASP A 54 0.40 -16.54 24.05
CA ASP A 54 -0.96 -17.11 24.03
C ASP A 54 -2.08 -16.07 24.14
N SER A 55 -1.73 -14.78 24.17
CA SER A 55 -2.69 -13.70 24.31
C SER A 55 -3.60 -13.54 23.09
N ILE A 56 -4.84 -13.10 23.32
CA ILE A 56 -5.80 -12.77 22.25
C ILE A 56 -5.22 -11.65 21.36
N SER A 57 -4.59 -10.64 21.94
CA SER A 57 -3.96 -9.53 21.20
C SER A 57 -2.93 -10.02 20.19
N ARG A 58 -2.08 -10.99 20.57
CA ARG A 58 -1.10 -11.56 19.65
C ARG A 58 -1.75 -12.35 18.50
N LYS A 59 -2.82 -13.10 18.79
CA LYS A 59 -3.58 -13.83 17.76
C LYS A 59 -4.21 -12.89 16.73
N VAL A 60 -4.72 -11.73 17.16
CA VAL A 60 -5.27 -10.71 16.25
C VAL A 60 -4.19 -10.17 15.32
N ILE A 61 -3.02 -9.82 15.85
CA ILE A 61 -1.90 -9.32 15.03
C ILE A 61 -1.40 -10.39 14.05
N GLN A 62 -1.30 -11.64 14.50
CA GLN A 62 -0.93 -12.76 13.63
C GLN A 62 -1.92 -12.93 12.49
N LYS A 63 -3.23 -12.82 12.78
CA LYS A 63 -4.27 -12.88 11.75
C LYS A 63 -4.13 -11.77 10.71
N ILE A 64 -3.83 -10.54 11.13
CA ILE A 64 -3.59 -9.43 10.21
C ILE A 64 -2.39 -9.73 9.31
N HIS A 65 -1.28 -10.18 9.88
CA HIS A 65 -0.08 -10.54 9.12
C HIS A 65 -0.35 -11.62 8.07
N ASP A 66 -1.12 -12.66 8.42
CA ASP A 66 -1.32 -13.82 7.56
C ASP A 66 -2.41 -13.62 6.48
N GLU A 67 -3.43 -12.80 6.76
CA GLU A 67 -4.61 -12.69 5.89
C GLU A 67 -4.69 -11.38 5.10
N PHE A 68 -4.01 -10.30 5.53
CA PHE A 68 -4.19 -8.98 4.91
C PHE A 68 -3.20 -8.78 3.77
N PHE A 69 -3.64 -8.07 2.72
CA PHE A 69 -2.80 -7.65 1.61
C PHE A 69 -2.24 -6.25 1.83
N LEU A 70 -0.95 -6.09 1.53
CA LEU A 70 -0.29 -4.79 1.42
C LEU A 70 -0.55 -4.20 0.03
N LEU A 71 -1.13 -3.00 -0.03
CA LEU A 71 -1.51 -2.32 -1.27
C LEU A 71 -0.79 -0.98 -1.39
N ASN A 72 -0.37 -0.65 -2.61
CA ASN A 72 0.11 0.67 -2.99
C ASN A 72 -0.72 1.16 -4.18
N LEU A 73 -1.27 2.36 -4.09
CA LEU A 73 -2.15 2.97 -5.09
C LEU A 73 -1.60 4.34 -5.47
N VAL A 74 -1.54 4.60 -6.77
CA VAL A 74 -1.11 5.88 -7.33
C VAL A 74 -2.23 6.43 -8.20
N ASP A 75 -2.68 7.64 -7.87
CA ASP A 75 -3.51 8.45 -8.76
C ASP A 75 -2.58 9.27 -9.67
N ASN A 76 -2.59 8.97 -10.96
CA ASN A 76 -1.67 9.59 -11.92
C ASN A 76 -2.17 10.95 -12.43
N ASP A 77 -3.46 11.26 -12.27
CA ASP A 77 -4.06 12.48 -12.82
C ASP A 77 -3.92 13.66 -11.85
N PHE A 78 -2.67 14.08 -11.61
CA PHE A 78 -2.30 15.08 -10.61
C PHE A 78 -2.91 16.48 -10.85
N GLN A 79 -3.48 16.73 -12.04
CA GLN A 79 -4.15 17.99 -12.37
C GLN A 79 -5.62 18.01 -11.88
N LYS A 80 -6.18 16.86 -11.55
CA LYS A 80 -7.57 16.70 -11.10
C LYS A 80 -7.65 16.50 -9.59
N PRO A 81 -8.85 16.65 -9.00
CA PRO A 81 -9.09 16.24 -7.63
C PRO A 81 -8.77 14.75 -7.42
N VAL A 82 -8.27 14.42 -6.23
CA VAL A 82 -7.89 13.05 -5.85
C VAL A 82 -9.09 12.10 -5.87
N ILE A 83 -8.95 10.96 -6.53
CA ILE A 83 -10.06 9.97 -6.65
C ILE A 83 -9.94 8.78 -5.71
N ILE A 84 -8.81 8.65 -4.99
CA ILE A 84 -8.50 7.47 -4.16
C ILE A 84 -9.61 7.18 -3.13
N TYR A 85 -10.18 8.23 -2.53
CA TYR A 85 -11.26 8.09 -1.55
C TYR A 85 -12.55 7.55 -2.18
N GLU A 86 -12.92 8.03 -3.37
CA GLU A 86 -14.10 7.52 -4.09
C GLU A 86 -13.92 6.05 -4.49
N VAL A 87 -12.69 5.66 -4.87
CA VAL A 87 -12.35 4.27 -5.18
C VAL A 87 -12.53 3.40 -3.93
N LEU A 88 -12.06 3.86 -2.77
CA LEU A 88 -12.22 3.14 -1.51
C LEU A 88 -13.71 3.01 -1.12
N GLU A 89 -14.49 4.08 -1.22
CA GLU A 89 -15.93 4.02 -0.96
C GLU A 89 -16.67 3.04 -1.88
N LYS A 90 -16.33 3.04 -3.17
CA LYS A 90 -16.90 2.07 -4.13
C LYS A 90 -16.53 0.63 -3.79
N MET A 91 -15.29 0.40 -3.34
CA MET A 91 -14.87 -0.94 -2.88
C MET A 91 -15.66 -1.38 -1.65
N LEU A 92 -15.84 -0.50 -0.66
CA LEU A 92 -16.63 -0.81 0.54
C LEU A 92 -18.07 -1.18 0.20
N LYS A 93 -18.75 -0.37 -0.63
CA LYS A 93 -20.12 -0.65 -1.09
C LYS A 93 -20.23 -2.01 -1.79
N ARG A 94 -19.28 -2.32 -2.68
CA ARG A 94 -19.25 -3.59 -3.40
C ARG A 94 -19.01 -4.78 -2.46
N THR A 95 -18.17 -4.62 -1.43
CA THR A 95 -17.94 -5.65 -0.42
C THR A 95 -19.20 -5.92 0.38
N GLU A 96 -19.93 -4.88 0.80
CA GLU A 96 -21.22 -5.03 1.51
C GLU A 96 -22.25 -5.80 0.67
N GLU A 97 -22.39 -5.48 -0.61
CA GLU A 97 -23.28 -6.18 -1.53
C GLU A 97 -22.90 -7.66 -1.69
N THR A 98 -21.61 -7.95 -1.82
CA THR A 98 -21.11 -9.32 -1.96
C THR A 98 -21.37 -10.14 -0.70
N CYS A 99 -21.15 -9.57 0.48
CA CYS A 99 -21.43 -10.20 1.76
C CYS A 99 -22.92 -10.38 2.04
N ALA A 100 -23.80 -9.51 1.54
CA ALA A 100 -25.24 -9.66 1.67
C ALA A 100 -25.82 -10.76 0.76
N SER A 101 -25.10 -11.13 -0.30
CA SER A 101 -25.47 -12.19 -1.25
C SER A 101 -24.90 -13.57 -0.92
N ALA A 102 -24.05 -13.67 0.12
CA ALA A 102 -23.38 -14.89 0.58
C ALA A 102 -24.03 -15.43 1.86
#